data_AF-A0A928RW65-F1
#
_entry.id   AF-A0A928RW65-F1
#
_cell.length_a   1.000
_cell.length_b   1.000
_cell.length_c   1.000
_cell.angle_alpha   90.00
_cell.angle_beta   90.00
_cell.angle_gamma   90.00
#
_symmetry.space_group_name_H-M   'P 1'
#
loop_
_entity.id
_entity.type
_entity.pdbx_description
1 polymer ?
#
loop_
_entity_poly.entity_id
_entity_poly.type
_entity_poly.pdbx_seq_one_letter_code
_entity_poly.pdbx_strand_id
1 'polypeptide(L)'
;MKAIAYSPGRRELRIVERPEPAVMAGDQVKILVSRVGVCGTDRERIAEGKAPPPEGYDDLVIGHESFGRVVEVVLSLRAPQTRGALRETKNFWKEFERTFL
;
A
#
# COMPACT_ATOMS: atom_id res chain seq x y z
N MET A 1 7.00 8.04 -5.14
CA MET A 1 7.48 6.92 -4.33
C MET A 1 8.22 5.94 -5.20
N LYS A 2 9.32 5.38 -4.70
CA LYS A 2 10.08 4.34 -5.39
C LYS A 2 9.37 2.98 -5.27
N ALA A 3 9.38 2.20 -6.34
CA ALA A 3 8.84 0.85 -6.37
C ALA A 3 9.74 -0.07 -7.22
N ILE A 4 9.71 -1.37 -6.94
CA ILE A 4 10.33 -2.39 -7.79
C ILE A 4 9.28 -2.87 -8.79
N ALA A 5 9.52 -2.62 -10.08
CA ALA A 5 8.61 -3.01 -11.15
C ALA A 5 9.26 -4.01 -12.11
N TYR A 6 8.47 -4.98 -12.56
CA TYR A 6 8.83 -5.96 -13.57
C TYR A 6 8.22 -5.59 -14.91
N SER A 7 9.03 -5.58 -15.98
CA SER A 7 8.55 -5.41 -17.35
C SER A 7 8.68 -6.72 -18.14
N PRO A 8 7.58 -7.41 -18.47
CA PRO A 8 7.63 -8.68 -19.20
C PRO A 8 8.32 -8.55 -20.56
N GLY A 9 8.04 -7.48 -21.30
CA GLY A 9 8.62 -7.24 -22.63
C GLY A 9 10.15 -7.06 -22.62
N ARG A 10 10.75 -6.76 -21.47
CA ARG A 10 12.21 -6.60 -21.29
C ARG A 10 12.82 -7.66 -20.37
N ARG A 11 11.99 -8.48 -19.71
CA ARG A 11 12.39 -9.47 -18.69
C ARG A 11 13.33 -8.89 -17.63
N GLU A 12 13.00 -7.70 -17.13
CA GLU A 12 13.86 -6.88 -16.29
C GLU A 12 13.11 -6.37 -15.06
N LEU A 13 13.83 -6.26 -13.95
CA LEU A 13 13.40 -5.52 -12.75
C LEU A 13 14.03 -4.13 -12.73
N ARG A 14 13.23 -3.11 -12.45
CA ARG A 14 13.67 -1.72 -12.30
C ARG A 14 13.14 -1.09 -11.04
N ILE A 15 13.90 -0.13 -10.52
CA ILE A 15 13.36 0.88 -9.61
C ILE A 15 12.68 1.94 -10.45
N VAL A 16 11.40 2.17 -10.20
CA VAL A 16 10.57 3.19 -10.87
C VAL A 16 10.01 4.17 -9.86
N GLU A 17 9.68 5.38 -10.32
CA GLU A 17 8.88 6.32 -9.54
C GLU A 17 7.39 6.13 -9.85
N ARG A 18 6.57 6.19 -8.80
CA ARG A 18 5.11 6.15 -8.85
C ARG A 18 4.52 7.30 -8.04
N PRO A 19 3.31 7.78 -8.38
CA PRO A 19 2.60 8.70 -7.51
C PRO A 19 2.48 8.14 -6.10
N GLU A 20 2.54 9.03 -5.11
CA GLU A 20 2.24 8.65 -3.74
C GLU A 20 0.77 8.19 -3.65
N PRO A 21 0.46 7.02 -3.06
CA PRO A 21 -0.92 6.57 -2.91
C PRO A 21 -1.71 7.52 -2.02
N ALA A 22 -2.96 7.78 -2.41
CA ALA A 22 -3.94 8.51 -1.63
C ALA A 22 -5.03 7.56 -1.12
N VAL A 23 -5.54 7.79 0.09
CA VAL A 23 -6.67 7.03 0.64
C VAL A 23 -7.96 7.69 0.18
N MET A 24 -8.69 7.05 -0.73
CA MET A 24 -9.86 7.63 -1.40
C MET A 24 -11.19 7.06 -0.91
N ALA A 25 -11.18 5.87 -0.28
CA ALA A 25 -12.36 5.17 0.18
C ALA A 25 -12.22 4.69 1.63
N GLY A 26 -13.35 4.45 2.30
CA GLY A 26 -13.40 4.06 3.71
C GLY A 26 -12.86 2.67 4.04
N ASP A 27 -12.61 1.84 3.02
CA ASP A 27 -12.01 0.51 3.10
C ASP A 27 -10.52 0.51 2.75
N GLN A 28 -9.93 1.69 2.56
CA GLN A 28 -8.52 1.85 2.22
C GLN A 28 -7.70 2.33 3.42
N VAL A 29 -6.45 1.87 3.49
CA VAL A 29 -5.44 2.34 4.44
C VAL A 29 -4.13 2.57 3.69
N LYS A 30 -3.38 3.58 4.12
CA LYS A 30 -2.03 3.83 3.60
C LYS A 30 -0.99 3.25 4.54
N ILE A 31 -0.06 2.50 3.96
CA ILE A 31 0.98 1.81 4.69
C ILE A 31 2.34 2.32 4.23
N LEU A 32 3.17 2.79 5.17
CA LEU A 32 4.59 2.99 4.96
C LEU A 32 5.28 1.62 5.06
N VAL A 33 5.63 1.06 3.90
CA VAL A 33 6.31 -0.24 3.80
C VAL A 33 7.72 -0.11 4.38
N SER A 34 8.06 -0.95 5.36
CA SER A 34 9.36 -0.97 6.02
C SER A 34 10.18 -2.21 5.68
N ARG A 35 9.51 -3.32 5.34
CA ARG A 35 10.14 -4.58 4.90
C ARG A 35 9.30 -5.25 3.84
N VAL A 36 9.97 -6.00 2.96
CA VAL A 36 9.35 -6.89 1.99
C VAL A 36 10.01 -8.26 2.08
N GLY A 37 9.22 -9.32 1.93
CA GLY A 37 9.72 -10.68 1.75
C GLY A 37 10.05 -10.95 0.28
N VAL A 38 10.95 -11.88 0.05
CA VAL A 38 11.30 -12.37 -1.29
C VAL A 38 11.28 -13.90 -1.24
N CYS A 39 10.46 -14.52 -2.08
CA CYS A 39 10.28 -15.97 -2.09
C CYS A 39 10.51 -16.58 -3.48
N GLY A 40 10.38 -17.91 -3.58
CA GLY A 40 10.53 -18.64 -4.85
C GLY A 40 9.55 -18.17 -5.92
N THR A 41 8.32 -17.82 -5.53
CA THR A 41 7.27 -17.34 -6.43
C THR A 41 7.69 -16.08 -7.18
N ASP A 42 8.41 -15.15 -6.53
CA ASP A 42 8.88 -13.94 -7.20
C ASP A 42 9.81 -14.28 -8.36
N ARG A 43 10.75 -15.21 -8.13
CA ARG A 43 11.69 -15.69 -9.15
C ARG A 43 10.96 -16.41 -10.28
N GLU A 44 10.03 -17.31 -9.97
CA GLU A 44 9.26 -18.07 -10.96
C GLU A 44 8.43 -17.15 -11.84
N ARG A 45 7.70 -16.20 -11.25
CA ARG A 45 6.87 -15.23 -11.99
C ARG A 45 7.70 -14.41 -12.98
N ILE A 46 8.88 -13.93 -12.55
CA ILE A 46 9.81 -13.15 -13.38
C ILE A 46 10.42 -14.00 -14.50
N ALA A 47 10.89 -15.21 -14.16
CA ALA A 47 11.55 -16.10 -15.12
C ALA A 47 10.58 -16.56 -16.22
N GLU A 48 9.34 -16.88 -15.84
CA GLU A 48 8.31 -17.36 -16.75
C GLU A 48 7.54 -16.22 -17.46
N GLY A 49 7.77 -14.95 -17.09
CA GLY A 49 7.02 -13.81 -17.62
C GLY A 49 5.55 -13.78 -17.17
N LYS A 50 5.18 -14.54 -16.13
CA LYS A 50 3.81 -14.68 -15.63
C LYS A 50 3.45 -13.61 -14.59
N ALA A 51 3.87 -12.37 -14.84
CA ALA A 51 3.54 -11.20 -14.06
C ALA A 51 3.02 -10.10 -15.01
N PRO A 52 1.83 -10.30 -15.62
CA PRO A 52 1.30 -9.38 -16.61
C PRO A 52 0.95 -8.04 -15.95
N PRO A 53 1.34 -6.91 -16.55
CA PRO A 53 0.91 -5.60 -16.08
C PRO A 53 -0.60 -5.42 -16.29
N PRO A 54 -1.24 -4.52 -15.53
CA PRO A 54 -2.61 -4.09 -15.81
C PRO A 54 -2.73 -3.48 -17.21
N GLU A 55 -3.95 -3.45 -17.75
CA GLU A 55 -4.23 -2.83 -19.04
C GLU A 55 -3.74 -1.37 -19.07
N GLY A 56 -3.01 -0.99 -20.12
CA GLY A 56 -2.44 0.35 -20.29
C GLY A 56 -1.09 0.56 -19.59
N TYR A 57 -0.50 -0.47 -18.97
CA TYR A 57 0.82 -0.39 -18.34
C TYR A 57 1.83 -1.33 -18.99
N ASP A 58 3.10 -0.91 -19.04
CA ASP A 58 4.23 -1.69 -19.57
C ASP A 58 4.98 -2.47 -18.47
N ASP A 59 4.63 -2.24 -17.21
CA ASP A 59 5.26 -2.85 -16.04
C ASP A 59 4.27 -3.10 -14.90
N LEU A 60 4.67 -3.99 -14.00
CA LEU A 60 3.92 -4.34 -12.80
C LEU A 60 4.80 -4.11 -11.57
N VAL A 61 4.31 -3.37 -10.57
CA VAL A 61 4.95 -3.34 -9.24
C VAL A 61 4.76 -4.71 -8.60
N ILE A 62 5.88 -5.38 -8.29
CA ILE A 62 5.88 -6.74 -7.76
C ILE A 62 6.13 -6.78 -6.24
N GLY A 63 5.95 -7.97 -5.66
CA GLY A 63 6.08 -8.23 -4.23
C GLY A 63 4.72 -8.48 -3.61
N HIS A 64 4.57 -9.62 -2.95
CA HIS A 64 3.32 -10.05 -2.31
C HIS A 64 3.47 -10.31 -0.81
N GLU A 65 4.68 -10.09 -0.28
CA GLU A 65 5.01 -10.20 1.13
C GLU A 65 5.51 -8.84 1.61
N SER A 66 4.72 -8.11 2.39
CA SER A 66 5.10 -6.77 2.87
C SER A 66 4.70 -6.57 4.32
N PHE A 67 5.56 -5.85 5.04
CA PHE A 67 5.30 -5.39 6.41
C PHE A 67 5.58 -3.89 6.49
N GLY A 68 4.71 -3.18 7.20
CA GLY A 68 4.79 -1.73 7.27
C GLY A 68 3.91 -1.16 8.37
N ARG A 69 4.01 0.15 8.53
CA ARG A 69 3.25 0.92 9.51
C ARG A 69 2.07 1.62 8.83
N VAL A 70 0.90 1.55 9.43
CA VAL A 70 -0.26 2.37 9.00
C VAL A 70 0.06 3.85 9.26
N VAL A 71 -0.02 4.67 8.22
CA VAL A 71 0.26 6.12 8.28
C VAL A 71 -0.95 7.00 7.95
N GLU A 72 -1.98 6.43 7.32
CA GLU A 72 -3.23 7.14 7.01
C GLU A 72 -4.39 6.14 6.91
N VAL A 73 -5.57 6.52 7.39
CA VAL A 73 -6.82 5.78 7.22
C VAL A 73 -7.96 6.78 6.96
N VAL A 74 -9.01 6.34 6.27
CA VAL A 74 -10.26 7.10 6.22
C VAL A 74 -11.19 6.60 7.32
N LEU A 75 -11.58 7.49 8.22
CA LEU A 75 -12.65 7.23 9.17
C LEU A 75 -13.99 7.19 8.41
N SER A 76 -14.47 5.99 8.09
CA SER A 76 -15.87 5.79 7.71
C SER A 76 -16.75 5.94 8.96
N LEU A 77 -16.93 7.19 9.41
CA LEU A 77 -18.01 7.50 10.33
C LEU A 77 -19.32 7.37 9.56
N ARG A 78 -19.96 6.21 9.61
CA ARG A 78 -21.43 6.17 9.55
C ARG A 78 -21.94 6.78 10.86
N ALA A 79 -21.83 8.10 10.98
CA ALA A 79 -22.36 8.78 12.14
C ALA A 79 -23.90 8.69 12.07
N PRO A 80 -24.61 8.24 13.13
CA PRO A 80 -25.90 8.83 13.41
C PRO A 80 -25.70 10.34 13.59
N GLN A 81 -26.63 11.15 13.10
CA GLN A 81 -26.60 12.61 13.01
C GLN A 81 -26.54 13.35 14.38
N THR A 82 -25.61 13.01 15.28
CA THR A 82 -25.49 13.66 16.59
C THR A 82 -24.12 14.34 16.73
N ARG A 83 -24.14 15.62 17.11
CA ARG A 83 -23.04 16.60 17.11
C ARG A 83 -21.83 16.29 18.04
N GLY A 84 -21.68 15.05 18.53
CA GLY A 84 -20.65 14.66 19.53
C GLY A 84 -19.40 13.93 18.98
N ALA A 85 -19.46 13.33 17.78
CA ALA A 85 -18.46 12.36 17.32
C ALA A 85 -17.06 12.92 16.97
N LEU A 86 -16.93 14.24 16.75
CA LEU A 86 -15.66 14.86 16.32
C LEU A 86 -14.59 14.95 17.43
N ARG A 87 -14.96 14.80 18.71
CA ARG A 87 -14.02 14.93 19.83
C ARG A 87 -13.30 13.62 20.16
N GLU A 88 -13.93 12.48 19.90
CA GLU A 88 -13.37 11.15 20.18
C GLU A 88 -12.26 10.75 19.19
N THR A 89 -12.39 11.15 17.91
CA THR A 89 -11.40 10.81 16.87
C THR A 89 -10.03 11.43 17.14
N LYS A 90 -9.95 12.67 17.64
CA LYS A 90 -8.68 13.31 18.02
C LYS A 90 -8.00 12.62 19.21
N ASN A 91 -8.77 12.06 20.14
CA ASN A 91 -8.21 11.35 21.30
C ASN A 91 -7.70 9.97 20.91
N PHE A 92 -8.39 9.26 20.01
CA PHE A 92 -7.93 7.98 19.49
C PHE A 92 -6.54 8.08 18.85
N TRP A 93 -6.31 9.09 18.01
CA TRP A 93 -4.99 9.25 17.36
C TRP A 93 -3.87 9.56 18.34
N LYS A 94 -4.12 10.39 19.36
CA LYS A 94 -3.14 10.66 20.42
C LYS A 94 -2.82 9.40 21.24
N GLU A 95 -3.82 8.58 21.55
CA GLU A 95 -3.63 7.33 22.28
C GLU A 95 -2.86 6.31 21.43
N PHE A 96 -3.21 6.16 20.16
CA PHE A 96 -2.53 5.27 19.22
C PHE A 96 -1.05 5.64 19.04
N GLU A 97 -0.75 6.94 18.86
CA GLU A 97 0.63 7.42 18.79
C GLU A 97 1.41 7.10 20.06
N ARG A 98 0.79 7.24 21.25
CA ARG A 98 1.46 6.98 22.53
C ARG A 98 1.70 5.49 22.80
N THR A 99 0.86 4.61 22.27
CA THR A 99 0.91 3.17 22.55
C THR A 99 1.79 2.41 21.56
N PHE A 100 1.85 2.86 20.30
CA PHE A 100 2.46 2.08 19.22
C PHE A 100 3.70 2.72 18.60
N LEU A 101 4.11 3.91 19.05
CA LEU A 101 5.33 4.63 18.64
C LEU A 101 6.20 4.97 19.83
#